data_AF-A0AAD7EB12-F1
#
_entry.id   AF-A0AAD7EB12-F1
#
_cell.length_a   1.000
_cell.length_b   1.000
_cell.length_c   1.000
_cell.angle_alpha   90.00
_cell.angle_beta   90.00
_cell.angle_gamma   90.00
#
_symmetry.space_group_name_H-M   'P 1'
#
loop_
_entity.id
_entity.type
_entity.pdbx_description
1 polymer ?
#
loop_
_entity_poly.entity_id
_entity_poly.type
_entity_poly.pdbx_seq_one_letter_code
_entity_poly.pdbx_strand_id
1 'polypeptide(L)'
;MFRRLLSFASFALLASAARYPSYGTLQTTNSSGVLNVVINNTFSSVNLFDEHVMSDLANLIETLQANDTDIHVVVFSSGNKDFFLDHFDVNYFFPGYASPLPIFDGGIPTMLFPVAILWNITQLPQATIAVIEGRARGVGNEFLMSCDMRFASTSPSVLLGQLETSFGSNPGAGGAMYLAQQIGRGRTFEYVLSSTDVDALTAEYIGWINCAFDTADALHAYVDALAKRIALFPLAGIAGTKQGINAASRPGLDVIVQDAQDVILRLEARPEVLAFTEKFLAATNNQSIGPVELNYGEEVPKLYN
;
A
#
# COMPACT_ATOMS: atom_id res chain seq x y z
N MET A 1 12.33 33.27 52.00
CA MET A 1 10.99 32.94 51.45
C MET A 1 10.67 34.06 50.46
N PHE A 2 10.72 33.96 49.13
CA PHE A 2 10.46 32.94 48.10
C PHE A 2 11.40 33.26 46.89
N ARG A 3 12.25 32.37 46.35
CA ARG A 3 12.05 31.44 45.20
C ARG A 3 11.14 32.02 44.08
N ARG A 4 11.43 32.01 42.78
CA ARG A 4 12.44 31.34 41.92
C ARG A 4 12.35 31.98 40.50
N LEU A 5 13.52 32.18 39.89
CA LEU A 5 13.88 32.09 38.46
C LEU A 5 12.79 32.15 37.38
N LEU A 6 12.86 33.21 36.57
CA LEU A 6 12.37 33.25 35.19
C LEU A 6 13.17 32.27 34.33
N SER A 7 12.48 31.33 33.69
CA SER A 7 13.07 30.27 32.87
C SER A 7 12.30 30.18 31.54
N PHE A 8 13.06 30.31 30.46
CA PHE A 8 12.85 29.78 29.12
C PHE A 8 11.61 30.22 28.33
N ALA A 9 11.89 31.15 27.42
CA ALA A 9 11.35 31.28 26.07
C ALA A 9 10.32 30.22 25.66
N SER A 10 9.07 30.65 25.59
CA SER A 10 8.05 30.05 24.73
C SER A 10 8.52 30.14 23.28
N PHE A 11 9.15 29.08 22.77
CA PHE A 11 9.13 28.84 21.33
C PHE A 11 7.72 28.40 20.99
N ALA A 12 6.93 29.35 20.50
CA ALA A 12 5.73 29.04 19.76
C ALA A 12 6.12 28.11 18.61
N LEU A 13 5.68 26.85 18.68
CA LEU A 13 5.42 26.07 17.48
C LEU A 13 4.35 26.86 16.72
N LEU A 14 4.79 27.71 15.79
CA LEU A 14 3.95 28.12 14.70
C LEU A 14 3.72 26.85 13.89
N ALA A 15 2.61 26.16 14.18
CA ALA A 15 2.02 25.21 13.27
C ALA A 15 1.91 25.92 11.93
N SER A 16 2.71 25.48 10.96
CA SER A 16 2.48 25.79 9.56
C SER A 16 1.02 25.46 9.27
N ALA A 17 0.30 26.38 8.63
CA ALA A 17 -0.99 26.06 8.02
C ALA A 17 -0.86 24.76 7.22
N ALA A 18 -1.89 23.90 7.25
CA ALA A 18 -1.82 22.56 6.68
C ALA A 18 -1.51 22.65 5.18
N ARG A 19 -0.29 22.24 4.79
CA ARG A 19 0.16 22.15 3.39
C ARG A 19 -0.69 21.19 2.57
N TYR A 20 -1.27 20.19 3.24
CA TYR A 20 -2.15 19.18 2.67
C TYR A 20 -3.57 19.39 3.21
N PRO A 21 -4.61 19.09 2.40
CA PRO A 21 -5.98 19.12 2.86
C PRO A 21 -6.21 18.08 3.97
N SER A 22 -7.31 18.23 4.71
CA SER A 22 -7.80 17.16 5.57
C SER A 22 -8.34 16.04 4.69
N TYR A 23 -7.80 14.84 4.85
CA TYR A 23 -8.30 13.62 4.21
C TYR A 23 -9.26 12.89 5.17
N GLY A 24 -10.09 12.00 4.62
CA GLY A 24 -10.96 11.15 5.44
C GLY A 24 -10.21 9.96 6.04
N THR A 25 -9.28 9.39 5.27
CA THR A 25 -8.57 8.13 5.55
C THR A 25 -7.06 8.31 5.71
N LEU A 26 -6.51 9.50 5.46
CA LEU A 26 -5.08 9.78 5.58
C LEU A 26 -4.81 10.83 6.66
N GLN A 27 -3.83 10.57 7.51
CA GLN A 27 -3.30 11.57 8.44
C GLN A 27 -1.89 11.92 8.03
N THR A 28 -1.64 13.21 7.79
CA THR A 28 -0.35 13.70 7.30
C THR A 28 0.35 14.54 8.35
N THR A 29 1.65 14.30 8.53
CA THR A 29 2.54 15.19 9.29
C THR A 29 3.81 15.42 8.49
N ASN A 30 4.27 16.66 8.42
CA ASN A 30 5.50 16.98 7.71
C ASN A 30 6.55 17.58 8.64
N SER A 31 7.81 17.23 8.40
CA SER A 31 8.95 17.82 9.09
C SER A 31 10.21 17.63 8.26
N SER A 32 10.97 18.71 8.08
CA SER A 32 12.33 18.64 7.51
C SER A 32 12.42 17.89 6.17
N GLY A 33 11.45 18.11 5.28
CA GLY A 33 11.38 17.47 3.96
C GLY A 33 10.89 16.02 3.95
N VAL A 34 10.42 15.52 5.09
CA VAL A 34 9.76 14.21 5.21
C VAL A 34 8.27 14.41 5.45
N LEU A 35 7.45 13.73 4.67
CA LEU A 35 6.01 13.63 4.84
C LEU A 35 5.66 12.23 5.37
N ASN A 36 5.15 12.14 6.60
CA ASN A 36 4.58 10.91 7.11
C ASN A 36 3.09 10.87 6.79
N VAL A 37 2.64 9.74 6.24
CA VAL A 37 1.26 9.48 5.82
C VAL A 37 0.79 8.22 6.51
N VAL A 38 -0.10 8.38 7.49
CA VAL A 38 -0.74 7.26 8.19
C VAL A 38 -2.07 6.96 7.50
N ILE A 39 -2.18 5.77 6.90
CA ILE A 39 -3.41 5.28 6.28
C ILE A 39 -4.27 4.64 7.37
N ASN A 40 -5.44 5.22 7.62
CA ASN A 40 -6.38 4.74 8.62
C ASN A 40 -7.82 4.86 8.08
N ASN A 41 -8.25 3.83 7.36
CA ASN A 41 -9.61 3.72 6.85
C ASN A 41 -10.59 3.32 7.96
N THR A 42 -11.24 4.30 8.58
CA THR A 42 -12.25 4.04 9.63
C THR A 42 -13.55 3.43 9.11
N PHE A 43 -13.74 3.36 7.79
CA PHE A 43 -14.89 2.71 7.15
C PHE A 43 -14.71 1.19 7.03
N SER A 44 -13.49 0.68 7.26
CA SER A 44 -13.17 -0.73 7.17
C SER A 44 -12.39 -1.22 8.38
N SER A 45 -12.83 -2.34 8.98
CA SER A 45 -12.12 -2.95 10.11
C SER A 45 -10.78 -3.60 9.72
N VAL A 46 -10.55 -3.84 8.42
CA VAL A 46 -9.34 -4.48 7.87
C VAL A 46 -8.51 -3.51 7.02
N ASN A 47 -8.83 -2.21 7.07
CA ASN A 47 -8.14 -1.19 6.27
C ASN A 47 -8.21 -1.48 4.76
N LEU A 48 -9.40 -1.78 4.23
CA LEU A 48 -9.59 -2.04 2.80
C LEU A 48 -9.08 -0.89 1.94
N PHE A 49 -8.53 -1.25 0.78
CA PHE A 49 -8.23 -0.32 -0.31
C PHE A 49 -9.51 -0.05 -1.12
N ASP A 50 -10.39 0.73 -0.51
CA ASP A 50 -11.72 1.08 -1.03
C ASP A 50 -11.72 2.47 -1.69
N GLU A 51 -12.89 2.96 -2.09
CA GLU A 51 -13.06 4.27 -2.72
C GLU A 51 -12.58 5.43 -1.86
N HIS A 52 -12.67 5.33 -0.52
CA HIS A 52 -12.26 6.40 0.40
C HIS A 52 -10.74 6.54 0.40
N VAL A 53 -10.04 5.41 0.59
CA VAL A 53 -8.57 5.36 0.55
C VAL A 53 -8.06 5.77 -0.82
N MET A 54 -8.67 5.24 -1.88
CA MET A 54 -8.25 5.54 -3.25
C MET A 54 -8.43 7.02 -3.61
N SER A 55 -9.56 7.64 -3.24
CA SER A 55 -9.81 9.06 -3.47
C SER A 55 -8.79 9.95 -2.74
N ASP A 56 -8.54 9.68 -1.46
CA ASP A 56 -7.59 10.46 -0.67
C ASP A 56 -6.15 10.30 -1.18
N LEU A 57 -5.74 9.07 -1.54
CA LEU A 57 -4.43 8.82 -2.13
C LEU A 57 -4.26 9.53 -3.48
N ALA A 58 -5.28 9.48 -4.35
CA ALA A 58 -5.25 10.17 -5.64
C ALA A 58 -5.00 11.68 -5.45
N ASN A 59 -5.74 12.31 -4.52
CA ASN A 59 -5.57 13.73 -4.22
C ASN A 59 -4.19 14.07 -3.62
N LEU A 60 -3.70 13.22 -2.70
CA LEU A 60 -2.36 13.37 -2.13
C LEU A 60 -1.27 13.28 -3.20
N ILE A 61 -1.37 12.28 -4.08
CA ILE A 61 -0.40 12.06 -5.18
C ILE A 61 -0.40 13.25 -6.13
N GLU A 62 -1.57 13.74 -6.54
CA GLU A 62 -1.68 14.94 -7.38
C GLU A 62 -1.00 16.14 -6.71
N THR A 63 -1.23 16.34 -5.42
CA THR A 63 -0.59 17.42 -4.64
C THR A 63 0.93 17.29 -4.61
N LEU A 64 1.46 16.07 -4.40
CA LEU A 64 2.89 15.80 -4.40
C LEU A 64 3.53 15.97 -5.78
N GLN A 65 2.78 15.73 -6.85
CA GLN A 65 3.21 15.92 -8.24
C GLN A 65 3.18 17.40 -8.67
N ALA A 66 2.32 18.22 -8.08
CA ALA A 66 2.04 19.60 -8.49
C ALA A 66 3.13 20.65 -8.12
N ASN A 67 4.41 20.29 -8.25
CA ASN A 67 5.59 21.08 -7.87
C ASN A 67 5.80 21.23 -6.35
N ASP A 68 5.44 20.22 -5.56
CA ASP A 68 5.86 20.14 -4.16
C ASP A 68 7.38 19.87 -4.08
N THR A 69 8.17 20.94 -4.04
CA THR A 69 9.64 20.84 -4.00
C THR A 69 10.23 20.73 -2.61
N ASP A 70 9.43 20.90 -1.55
CA ASP A 70 9.96 20.89 -0.19
C ASP A 70 9.92 19.48 0.43
N ILE A 71 9.03 18.61 -0.05
CA ILE A 71 9.05 17.20 0.37
C ILE A 71 9.97 16.41 -0.53
N HIS A 72 10.87 15.66 0.10
CA HIS A 72 11.86 14.82 -0.53
C HIS A 72 11.59 13.33 -0.28
N VAL A 73 10.90 13.01 0.81
CA VAL A 73 10.57 11.63 1.22
C VAL A 73 9.13 11.56 1.69
N VAL A 74 8.41 10.52 1.27
CA VAL A 74 7.09 10.15 1.77
C VAL A 74 7.18 8.81 2.47
N VAL A 75 6.77 8.76 3.73
CA VAL A 75 6.73 7.54 4.55
C VAL A 75 5.28 7.14 4.76
N PHE A 76 4.90 5.97 4.26
CA PHE A 76 3.57 5.40 4.44
C PHE A 76 3.58 4.39 5.59
N SER A 77 2.62 4.52 6.50
CA SER A 77 2.35 3.56 7.57
C SER A 77 0.85 3.35 7.72
N SER A 78 0.44 2.38 8.54
CA SER A 78 -0.97 2.16 8.87
C SER A 78 -1.32 2.63 10.27
N GLY A 79 -2.53 3.16 10.43
CA GLY A 79 -3.15 3.43 11.73
C GLY A 79 -3.93 2.24 12.28
N ASN A 80 -4.11 1.18 11.49
CA ASN A 80 -4.73 -0.07 11.92
C ASN A 80 -3.66 -1.01 12.50
N LYS A 81 -3.97 -1.62 13.66
CA LYS A 81 -3.02 -2.45 14.42
C LYS A 81 -2.73 -3.83 13.79
N ASP A 82 -3.62 -4.34 12.96
CA ASP A 82 -3.53 -5.70 12.40
C ASP A 82 -3.25 -5.70 10.89
N PHE A 83 -3.61 -4.62 10.20
CA PHE A 83 -3.60 -4.52 8.74
C PHE A 83 -2.86 -3.27 8.30
N PHE A 84 -1.91 -3.42 7.37
CA PHE A 84 -1.38 -2.29 6.62
C PHE A 84 -2.42 -1.80 5.63
N LEU A 85 -2.83 -2.66 4.70
CA LEU A 85 -3.94 -2.51 3.75
C LEU A 85 -4.31 -3.94 3.34
N ASP A 86 -5.47 -4.47 3.73
CA ASP A 86 -5.71 -5.90 3.52
C ASP A 86 -5.85 -6.26 2.05
N HIS A 87 -6.88 -5.76 1.37
CA HIS A 87 -7.09 -5.99 -0.06
C HIS A 87 -8.09 -4.98 -0.65
N PHE A 88 -8.37 -5.11 -1.94
CA PHE A 88 -9.41 -4.35 -2.64
C PHE A 88 -10.80 -4.77 -2.16
N ASP A 89 -11.75 -3.85 -2.05
CA ASP A 89 -13.13 -4.23 -1.69
C ASP A 89 -13.73 -5.16 -2.77
N VAL A 90 -13.91 -6.44 -2.44
CA VAL A 90 -14.40 -7.46 -3.37
C VAL A 90 -15.89 -7.35 -3.67
N ASN A 91 -16.62 -6.47 -2.97
CA ASN A 91 -17.99 -6.14 -3.37
C ASN A 91 -18.04 -5.51 -4.77
N TYR A 92 -16.96 -4.87 -5.21
CA TYR A 92 -16.83 -4.35 -6.58
C TYR A 92 -16.78 -5.44 -7.66
N PHE A 93 -16.65 -6.72 -7.29
CA PHE A 93 -16.71 -7.82 -8.27
C PHE A 93 -18.14 -8.16 -8.69
N PHE A 94 -19.17 -7.66 -7.99
CA PHE A 94 -20.56 -7.90 -8.35
C PHE A 94 -21.07 -6.93 -9.42
N PRO A 95 -21.71 -7.44 -10.51
CA PRO A 95 -22.34 -6.58 -11.50
C PRO A 95 -23.36 -5.63 -10.87
N GLY A 96 -23.22 -4.32 -11.12
CA GLY A 96 -24.14 -3.30 -10.61
C GLY A 96 -23.79 -2.75 -9.22
N TYR A 97 -22.69 -3.19 -8.60
CA TYR A 97 -22.10 -2.49 -7.46
C TYR A 97 -21.50 -1.17 -7.98
N ALA A 98 -22.34 -0.12 -8.04
CA ALA A 98 -21.98 1.18 -8.57
C ALA A 98 -21.03 1.88 -7.61
N SER A 99 -19.78 2.07 -8.03
CA SER A 99 -18.82 2.88 -7.28
C SER A 99 -19.06 4.38 -7.53
N PRO A 100 -18.94 5.25 -6.51
CA PRO A 100 -18.77 6.67 -6.72
C PRO A 100 -17.34 7.04 -7.16
N LEU A 101 -16.46 6.05 -7.42
CA LEU A 101 -15.07 6.29 -7.82
C LEU A 101 -15.01 7.28 -8.99
N PRO A 102 -14.23 8.37 -8.85
CA PRO A 102 -14.09 9.35 -9.92
C PRO A 102 -13.50 8.67 -11.15
N ILE A 103 -14.13 8.89 -12.30
CA ILE A 103 -13.56 8.52 -13.60
C ILE A 103 -12.26 9.32 -13.73
N PHE A 104 -11.12 8.63 -13.71
CA PHE A 104 -9.84 9.25 -14.06
C PHE A 104 -10.02 9.83 -15.47
N ASP A 105 -9.68 11.11 -15.65
CA ASP A 105 -9.96 11.87 -16.88
C ASP A 105 -9.71 11.01 -18.13
N GLY A 106 -10.72 10.89 -19.01
CA GLY A 106 -10.66 10.07 -20.23
C GLY A 106 -11.47 8.76 -20.27
N GLY A 107 -12.34 8.45 -19.29
CA GLY A 107 -13.24 7.28 -19.39
C GLY A 107 -12.60 5.94 -19.04
N ILE A 108 -11.57 5.96 -18.20
CA ILE A 108 -10.86 4.78 -17.72
C ILE A 108 -11.79 3.96 -16.79
N PRO A 109 -12.04 2.66 -17.06
CA PRO A 109 -12.85 1.79 -16.20
C PRO A 109 -12.42 1.81 -14.73
N THR A 110 -13.38 1.72 -13.81
CA THR A 110 -13.18 1.76 -12.35
C THR A 110 -12.09 0.80 -11.85
N MET A 111 -11.98 -0.37 -12.45
CA MET A 111 -10.98 -1.39 -12.10
C MET A 111 -9.54 -1.04 -12.51
N LEU A 112 -9.35 0.00 -13.33
CA LEU A 112 -8.02 0.57 -13.62
C LEU A 112 -7.63 1.68 -12.64
N PHE A 113 -8.53 2.09 -11.73
CA PHE A 113 -8.23 3.13 -10.76
C PHE A 113 -7.11 2.73 -9.77
N PRO A 114 -7.08 1.50 -9.22
CA PRO A 114 -5.93 1.04 -8.44
C PRO A 114 -4.62 1.10 -9.23
N VAL A 115 -4.63 0.68 -10.50
CA VAL A 115 -3.45 0.73 -11.37
C VAL A 115 -2.93 2.16 -11.51
N ALA A 116 -3.82 3.13 -11.74
CA ALA A 116 -3.44 4.53 -11.87
C ALA A 116 -2.80 5.08 -10.60
N ILE A 117 -3.38 4.81 -9.42
CA ILE A 117 -2.84 5.25 -8.12
C ILE A 117 -1.46 4.63 -7.89
N LEU A 118 -1.34 3.31 -7.98
CA LEU A 118 -0.08 2.61 -7.69
C LEU A 118 1.01 2.98 -8.70
N TRP A 119 0.66 3.11 -9.98
CA TRP A 119 1.59 3.61 -10.99
C TRP A 119 2.08 5.01 -10.63
N ASN A 120 1.20 5.92 -10.24
CA ASN A 120 1.59 7.28 -9.94
C ASN A 120 2.48 7.38 -8.68
N ILE A 121 2.34 6.47 -7.70
CA ILE A 121 3.29 6.36 -6.56
C ILE A 121 4.71 6.07 -7.08
N THR A 122 4.86 5.17 -8.05
CA THR A 122 6.17 4.89 -8.69
C THR A 122 6.68 6.06 -9.55
N GLN A 123 5.84 7.06 -9.83
CA GLN A 123 6.19 8.28 -10.59
C GLN A 123 6.42 9.50 -9.70
N LEU A 124 6.22 9.39 -8.39
CA LEU A 124 6.54 10.48 -7.48
C LEU A 124 8.04 10.85 -7.57
N PRO A 125 8.38 12.14 -7.65
CA PRO A 125 9.78 12.59 -7.61
C PRO A 125 10.43 12.34 -6.24
N GLN A 126 9.62 12.25 -5.18
CA GLN A 126 10.06 11.91 -3.83
C GLN A 126 10.39 10.42 -3.69
N ALA A 127 11.29 10.11 -2.76
CA ALA A 127 11.50 8.72 -2.32
C ALA A 127 10.30 8.24 -1.50
N THR A 128 9.84 7.02 -1.72
CA THR A 128 8.70 6.42 -0.99
C THR A 128 9.15 5.24 -0.14
N ILE A 129 8.78 5.25 1.14
CA ILE A 129 9.12 4.22 2.11
C ILE A 129 7.84 3.69 2.74
N ALA A 130 7.65 2.37 2.78
CA ALA A 130 6.55 1.73 3.51
C ALA A 130 7.06 1.12 4.82
N VAL A 131 6.35 1.41 5.92
CA VAL A 131 6.57 0.88 7.27
C VAL A 131 5.47 -0.13 7.60
N ILE A 132 5.85 -1.42 7.69
CA ILE A 132 4.90 -2.53 7.70
C ILE A 132 4.86 -3.16 9.10
N GLU A 133 3.70 -3.04 9.74
CA GLU A 133 3.43 -3.63 11.07
C GLU A 133 2.17 -4.51 11.09
N GLY A 134 1.49 -4.62 9.94
CA GLY A 134 0.27 -5.38 9.76
C GLY A 134 0.21 -6.05 8.39
N ARG A 135 -0.85 -6.83 8.17
CA ARG A 135 -1.12 -7.62 6.96
C ARG A 135 -1.23 -6.72 5.73
N ALA A 136 -0.65 -7.15 4.63
CA ALA A 136 -0.85 -6.50 3.34
C ALA A 136 -1.01 -7.55 2.25
N ARG A 137 -2.18 -7.60 1.61
CA ARG A 137 -2.48 -8.60 0.59
C ARG A 137 -3.08 -7.98 -0.66
N GLY A 138 -3.07 -8.72 -1.75
CA GLY A 138 -3.62 -8.25 -3.03
C GLY A 138 -3.11 -6.84 -3.36
N VAL A 139 -4.01 -5.93 -3.72
CA VAL A 139 -3.69 -4.52 -3.99
C VAL A 139 -2.94 -3.81 -2.83
N GLY A 140 -3.13 -4.22 -1.58
CA GLY A 140 -2.36 -3.72 -0.44
C GLY A 140 -0.89 -4.13 -0.49
N ASN A 141 -0.60 -5.38 -0.88
CA ASN A 141 0.75 -5.80 -1.22
C ASN A 141 1.26 -5.11 -2.49
N GLU A 142 0.41 -4.94 -3.52
CA GLU A 142 0.80 -4.19 -4.72
C GLU A 142 1.15 -2.72 -4.39
N PHE A 143 0.47 -2.11 -3.42
CA PHE A 143 0.81 -0.78 -2.89
C PHE A 143 2.22 -0.78 -2.30
N LEU A 144 2.56 -1.76 -1.46
CA LEU A 144 3.92 -1.90 -0.92
C LEU A 144 4.94 -2.06 -2.06
N MET A 145 4.57 -2.79 -3.11
CA MET A 145 5.41 -2.97 -4.29
C MET A 145 5.61 -1.70 -5.11
N SER A 146 4.65 -0.79 -5.07
CA SER A 146 4.77 0.53 -5.70
C SER A 146 5.67 1.51 -4.93
N CYS A 147 5.98 1.22 -3.66
CA CYS A 147 6.94 1.99 -2.88
C CYS A 147 8.40 1.65 -3.25
N ASP A 148 9.32 2.61 -3.13
CA ASP A 148 10.73 2.39 -3.43
C ASP A 148 11.38 1.43 -2.41
N MET A 149 10.98 1.52 -1.14
CA MET A 149 11.55 0.75 -0.04
C MET A 149 10.46 0.24 0.91
N ARG A 150 10.66 -0.95 1.47
CA ARG A 150 9.74 -1.62 2.40
C ARG A 150 10.52 -2.13 3.61
N PHE A 151 10.12 -1.72 4.81
CA PHE A 151 10.70 -2.18 6.06
C PHE A 151 9.58 -2.70 6.96
N ALA A 152 9.79 -3.83 7.62
CA ALA A 152 8.77 -4.47 8.42
C ALA A 152 9.24 -4.72 9.86
N SER A 153 8.30 -4.82 10.80
CA SER A 153 8.58 -5.45 12.09
C SER A 153 8.42 -6.96 11.97
N THR A 154 9.04 -7.72 12.87
CA THR A 154 8.81 -9.17 13.00
C THR A 154 7.53 -9.50 13.78
N SER A 155 6.59 -8.55 13.85
CA SER A 155 5.28 -8.76 14.47
C SER A 155 4.57 -9.93 13.77
N PRO A 156 3.86 -10.80 14.51
CA PRO A 156 3.03 -11.85 13.91
C PRO A 156 1.85 -11.28 13.08
N SER A 157 1.59 -9.97 13.19
CA SER A 157 0.64 -9.29 12.31
C SER A 157 1.20 -8.99 10.92
N VAL A 158 2.50 -9.10 10.68
CA VAL A 158 3.06 -8.91 9.34
C VAL A 158 2.95 -10.19 8.55
N LEU A 159 1.98 -10.21 7.64
CA LEU A 159 1.77 -11.24 6.64
C LEU A 159 1.58 -10.58 5.27
N LEU A 160 2.39 -10.96 4.30
CA LEU A 160 2.35 -10.44 2.92
C LEU A 160 1.85 -11.53 1.98
N GLY A 161 0.96 -11.18 1.04
CA GLY A 161 0.40 -12.19 0.14
C GLY A 161 -0.26 -11.62 -1.11
N GLN A 162 -0.57 -12.50 -2.05
CA GLN A 162 -1.44 -12.20 -3.20
C GLN A 162 -2.60 -13.19 -3.20
N LEU A 163 -3.83 -12.70 -3.03
CA LEU A 163 -5.03 -13.53 -2.87
C LEU A 163 -5.75 -13.81 -4.19
N GLU A 164 -5.46 -13.05 -5.24
CA GLU A 164 -6.29 -12.96 -6.45
C GLU A 164 -6.43 -14.29 -7.18
N THR A 165 -5.40 -15.14 -7.17
CA THR A 165 -5.47 -16.48 -7.78
C THR A 165 -6.51 -17.37 -7.12
N SER A 166 -6.66 -17.28 -5.80
CA SER A 166 -7.72 -17.99 -5.10
C SER A 166 -9.13 -17.42 -5.34
N PHE A 167 -9.26 -16.23 -5.92
CA PHE A 167 -10.54 -15.71 -6.44
C PHE A 167 -10.78 -16.09 -7.91
N GLY A 168 -9.90 -16.88 -8.52
CA GLY A 168 -9.98 -17.22 -9.95
C GLY A 168 -9.51 -16.10 -10.89
N SER A 169 -8.73 -15.15 -10.37
CA SER A 169 -8.18 -14.01 -11.11
C SER A 169 -6.65 -13.93 -10.98
N ASN A 170 -6.03 -12.92 -11.58
CA ASN A 170 -4.62 -12.57 -11.39
C ASN A 170 -4.50 -11.25 -10.62
N PRO A 171 -3.35 -10.99 -9.96
CA PRO A 171 -3.05 -9.66 -9.42
C PRO A 171 -3.06 -8.62 -10.54
N GLY A 172 -3.88 -7.58 -10.39
CA GLY A 172 -4.26 -6.68 -11.48
C GLY A 172 -3.53 -5.34 -11.50
N ALA A 173 -2.83 -4.95 -10.44
CA ALA A 173 -2.13 -3.66 -10.37
C ALA A 173 -0.60 -3.77 -10.51
N GLY A 174 -0.13 -4.90 -11.07
CA GLY A 174 1.25 -5.14 -11.46
C GLY A 174 2.15 -5.70 -10.36
N GLY A 175 1.64 -5.91 -9.13
CA GLY A 175 2.46 -6.34 -8.00
C GLY A 175 3.11 -7.70 -8.20
N ALA A 176 2.46 -8.64 -8.88
CA ALA A 176 3.09 -9.92 -9.24
C ALA A 176 4.29 -9.74 -10.20
N MET A 177 4.22 -8.76 -11.10
CA MET A 177 5.31 -8.47 -12.05
C MET A 177 6.50 -7.82 -11.33
N TYR A 178 6.25 -6.90 -10.40
CA TYR A 178 7.29 -6.36 -9.51
C TYR A 178 7.93 -7.47 -8.67
N LEU A 179 7.11 -8.33 -8.09
CA LEU A 179 7.57 -9.41 -7.23
C LEU A 179 8.46 -10.40 -8.00
N ALA A 180 8.12 -10.71 -9.26
CA ALA A 180 8.94 -11.55 -10.13
C ALA A 180 10.36 -11.01 -10.36
N GLN A 181 10.52 -9.68 -10.40
CA GLN A 181 11.83 -9.04 -10.52
C GLN A 181 12.62 -9.08 -9.20
N GLN A 182 11.94 -9.12 -8.06
CA GLN A 182 12.57 -9.06 -6.74
C GLN A 182 12.96 -10.43 -6.18
N ILE A 183 12.00 -11.36 -6.12
CA ILE A 183 12.21 -12.67 -5.48
C ILE A 183 12.46 -13.78 -6.51
N GLY A 184 12.39 -13.43 -7.81
CA GLY A 184 12.59 -14.34 -8.92
C GLY A 184 11.36 -15.17 -9.27
N ARG A 185 11.26 -15.53 -10.56
CA ARG A 185 10.11 -16.21 -11.18
C ARG A 185 9.58 -17.43 -10.38
N GLY A 186 10.47 -18.29 -9.89
CA GLY A 186 10.08 -19.52 -9.20
C GLY A 186 9.30 -19.25 -7.91
N ARG A 187 9.84 -18.40 -7.03
CA ARG A 187 9.21 -18.03 -5.77
C ARG A 187 7.94 -17.21 -5.98
N THR A 188 7.91 -16.36 -7.01
CA THR A 188 6.68 -15.65 -7.35
C THR A 188 5.56 -16.61 -7.72
N PHE A 189 5.82 -17.65 -8.52
CA PHE A 189 4.80 -18.65 -8.80
C PHE A 189 4.38 -19.42 -7.56
N GLU A 190 5.32 -19.75 -6.66
CA GLU A 190 5.01 -20.41 -5.39
C GLU A 190 3.97 -19.60 -4.61
N TYR A 191 4.27 -18.35 -4.26
CA TYR A 191 3.40 -17.55 -3.39
C TYR A 191 2.15 -16.99 -4.07
N VAL A 192 2.26 -16.55 -5.33
CA VAL A 192 1.12 -15.94 -6.03
C VAL A 192 0.09 -16.98 -6.44
N LEU A 193 0.52 -18.16 -6.94
CA LEU A 193 -0.44 -19.19 -7.36
C LEU A 193 -1.08 -19.91 -6.17
N SER A 194 -0.36 -20.06 -5.06
CA SER A 194 -0.89 -20.71 -3.86
C SER A 194 -1.73 -19.78 -2.99
N SER A 195 -1.63 -18.46 -3.21
CA SER A 195 -2.18 -17.43 -2.32
C SER A 195 -1.77 -17.60 -0.86
N THR A 196 -0.53 -18.05 -0.63
CA THR A 196 0.01 -18.25 0.72
C THR A 196 0.59 -16.94 1.26
N ASP A 197 0.35 -16.69 2.55
CA ASP A 197 0.94 -15.58 3.28
C ASP A 197 2.42 -15.85 3.62
N VAL A 198 3.21 -14.78 3.63
CA VAL A 198 4.64 -14.80 3.97
C VAL A 198 4.90 -13.88 5.16
N ASP A 199 5.59 -14.39 6.18
CA ASP A 199 6.01 -13.61 7.34
C ASP A 199 7.19 -12.65 7.03
N ALA A 200 7.44 -11.69 7.92
CA ALA A 200 8.47 -10.66 7.73
C ALA A 200 9.88 -11.23 7.51
N LEU A 201 10.27 -12.27 8.26
CA LEU A 201 11.61 -12.85 8.19
C LEU A 201 11.83 -13.60 6.87
N THR A 202 10.82 -14.36 6.44
CA THR A 202 10.82 -15.04 5.16
C THR A 202 10.81 -14.02 4.02
N ALA A 203 9.98 -12.96 4.13
CA ALA A 203 9.91 -11.88 3.16
C ALA A 203 11.26 -11.16 2.99
N GLU A 204 11.99 -10.91 4.09
CA GLU A 204 13.36 -10.37 4.02
C GLU A 204 14.31 -11.37 3.35
N TYR A 205 14.32 -12.63 3.79
CA TYR A 205 15.22 -13.66 3.28
C TYR A 205 15.10 -13.86 1.77
N ILE A 206 13.89 -13.78 1.22
CA ILE A 206 13.65 -13.95 -0.22
C ILE A 206 13.80 -12.65 -1.03
N GLY A 207 13.88 -11.50 -0.37
CA GLY A 207 14.03 -10.18 -0.99
C GLY A 207 12.72 -9.46 -1.34
N TRP A 208 11.59 -9.83 -0.75
CA TRP A 208 10.29 -9.16 -0.94
C TRP A 208 10.27 -7.79 -0.20
N ILE A 209 10.86 -7.75 1.00
CA ILE A 209 11.10 -6.52 1.75
C ILE A 209 12.60 -6.25 1.90
N ASN A 210 12.96 -5.01 2.23
CA ASN A 210 14.36 -4.61 2.36
C ASN A 210 15.00 -5.12 3.65
N CYS A 211 14.26 -5.14 4.77
CA CYS A 211 14.74 -5.59 6.08
C CYS A 211 13.57 -5.80 7.05
N ALA A 212 13.67 -6.79 7.94
CA ALA A 212 12.78 -6.97 9.08
C ALA A 212 13.48 -6.55 10.39
N PHE A 213 12.72 -5.99 11.33
CA PHE A 213 13.23 -5.52 12.61
C PHE A 213 12.49 -6.17 13.78
N ASP A 214 13.24 -6.61 14.79
CA ASP A 214 12.69 -7.32 15.96
C ASP A 214 11.63 -6.51 16.74
N THR A 215 11.69 -5.18 16.67
CA THR A 215 10.74 -4.29 17.36
C THR A 215 10.28 -3.14 16.48
N ALA A 216 9.06 -2.66 16.73
CA ALA A 216 8.51 -1.45 16.12
C ALA A 216 9.43 -0.24 16.34
N ASP A 217 9.95 -0.04 17.56
CA ASP A 217 10.84 1.08 17.86
C ASP A 217 12.13 1.05 17.02
N ALA A 218 12.71 -0.13 16.81
CA ALA A 218 13.90 -0.28 15.97
C ALA A 218 13.59 0.01 14.50
N LEU A 219 12.46 -0.48 14.00
CA LEU A 219 11.94 -0.18 12.66
C LEU A 219 11.77 1.33 12.45
N HIS A 220 11.02 1.99 13.34
CA HIS A 220 10.71 3.42 13.25
C HIS A 220 11.98 4.28 13.37
N ALA A 221 12.90 3.93 14.27
CA ALA A 221 14.18 4.64 14.41
C ALA A 221 15.05 4.52 13.16
N TYR A 222 15.10 3.33 12.53
CA TYR A 222 15.83 3.14 11.28
C TYR A 222 15.24 3.96 10.13
N VAL A 223 13.92 3.89 9.95
CA VAL A 223 13.21 4.59 8.87
C VAL A 223 13.31 6.10 9.05
N ASP A 224 13.16 6.62 10.27
CA ASP A 224 13.34 8.05 10.56
C ASP A 224 14.76 8.54 10.20
N ALA A 225 15.79 7.80 10.59
CA ALA A 225 17.17 8.14 10.26
C ALA A 225 17.43 8.10 8.75
N LEU A 226 16.90 7.09 8.05
CA LEU A 226 17.01 6.96 6.59
C LEU A 226 16.27 8.09 5.86
N ALA A 227 15.03 8.35 6.23
CA ALA A 227 14.21 9.41 5.63
C ALA A 227 14.86 10.78 5.81
N LYS A 228 15.31 11.10 7.03
CA LYS A 228 16.04 12.35 7.31
C LYS A 228 17.32 12.47 6.50
N ARG A 229 18.06 11.37 6.31
CA ARG A 229 19.27 11.37 5.47
C ARG A 229 18.93 11.68 4.01
N ILE A 230 17.94 11.02 3.44
CA ILE A 230 17.52 11.24 2.04
C ILE A 230 17.01 12.68 1.87
N ALA A 231 16.27 13.20 2.84
CA ALA A 231 15.72 14.55 2.81
C ALA A 231 16.79 15.66 2.77
N LEU A 232 18.06 15.38 3.09
CA LEU A 232 19.17 16.33 2.92
C LEU A 232 19.56 16.57 1.46
N PHE A 233 19.16 15.68 0.54
CA PHE A 233 19.62 15.73 -0.85
C PHE A 233 18.67 16.53 -1.74
N PRO A 234 19.17 17.17 -2.81
CA PRO A 234 18.31 17.86 -3.76
C PRO A 234 17.27 16.91 -4.38
N LEU A 235 16.00 17.31 -4.39
CA LEU A 235 14.90 16.52 -4.96
C LEU A 235 15.18 16.04 -6.40
N ALA A 236 15.80 16.88 -7.23
CA ALA A 236 16.17 16.51 -8.59
C ALA A 236 17.11 15.30 -8.66
N GLY A 237 18.03 15.16 -7.69
CA GLY A 237 18.93 14.00 -7.60
C GLY A 237 18.19 12.74 -7.16
N ILE A 238 17.25 12.86 -6.23
CA ILE A 238 16.39 11.76 -5.77
C ILE A 238 15.52 11.27 -6.94
N ALA A 239 14.80 12.19 -7.58
CA ALA A 239 13.92 11.92 -8.72
C ALA A 239 14.69 11.29 -9.89
N GLY A 240 15.85 11.85 -10.26
CA GLY A 240 16.67 11.33 -11.36
C GLY A 240 17.22 9.92 -11.07
N THR A 241 17.63 9.66 -9.82
CA THR A 241 18.09 8.33 -9.40
C THR A 241 16.94 7.32 -9.48
N LYS A 242 15.77 7.68 -8.94
CA LYS A 242 14.55 6.86 -8.99
C LYS A 242 14.11 6.56 -10.42
N GLN A 243 14.14 7.56 -11.31
CA GLN A 243 13.83 7.39 -12.74
C GLN A 243 14.77 6.37 -13.40
N GLY A 244 16.09 6.47 -13.14
CA GLY A 244 17.06 5.54 -13.69
C GLY A 244 16.85 4.09 -13.22
N ILE A 245 16.54 3.90 -11.93
CA ILE A 245 16.23 2.57 -11.38
C ILE A 245 14.94 2.03 -11.98
N ASN A 246 13.86 2.82 -11.99
CA ASN A 246 12.57 2.39 -12.53
C ASN A 246 12.63 2.07 -14.02
N ALA A 247 13.44 2.78 -14.80
CA ALA A 247 13.67 2.45 -16.21
C ALA A 247 14.29 1.07 -16.42
N ALA A 248 15.03 0.55 -15.43
CA ALA A 248 15.70 -0.76 -15.52
C ALA A 248 14.88 -1.91 -14.91
N SER A 249 14.02 -1.65 -13.92
CA SER A 249 13.38 -2.70 -13.11
C SER A 249 11.85 -2.73 -13.18
N ARG A 250 11.20 -1.66 -13.65
CA ARG A 250 9.74 -1.55 -13.61
C ARG A 250 9.07 -2.12 -14.86
N PRO A 251 7.93 -2.82 -14.72
CA PRO A 251 7.08 -3.15 -15.87
C PRO A 251 6.57 -1.90 -16.61
N GLY A 252 6.30 -2.02 -17.91
CA GLY A 252 5.66 -0.93 -18.67
C GLY A 252 4.22 -0.69 -18.24
N LEU A 253 3.75 0.56 -18.29
CA LEU A 253 2.36 0.89 -17.94
C LEU A 253 1.37 0.16 -18.85
N ASP A 254 1.69 0.06 -20.13
CA ASP A 254 0.91 -0.68 -21.13
C ASP A 254 0.74 -2.15 -20.76
N VAL A 255 1.80 -2.77 -20.23
CA VAL A 255 1.76 -4.17 -19.77
C VAL A 255 0.85 -4.31 -18.55
N ILE A 256 0.96 -3.41 -17.58
CA ILE A 256 0.12 -3.45 -16.37
C ILE A 256 -1.35 -3.18 -16.71
N VAL A 257 -1.63 -2.19 -17.56
CA VAL A 257 -2.99 -1.86 -18.00
C VAL A 257 -3.62 -3.02 -18.76
N GLN A 258 -2.86 -3.71 -19.63
CA GLN A 258 -3.36 -4.89 -20.31
C GLN A 258 -3.71 -6.03 -19.33
N ASP A 259 -2.85 -6.29 -18.34
CA ASP A 259 -3.09 -7.32 -17.34
C ASP A 259 -4.32 -7.01 -16.48
N ALA A 260 -4.52 -5.74 -16.13
CA ALA A 260 -5.70 -5.26 -15.41
C ALA A 260 -6.99 -5.37 -16.25
N GLN A 261 -6.93 -5.11 -17.56
CA GLN A 261 -8.08 -5.33 -18.45
C GLN A 261 -8.45 -6.81 -18.54
N ASP A 262 -7.46 -7.70 -18.58
CA ASP A 262 -7.70 -9.13 -18.56
C ASP A 262 -8.36 -9.60 -17.24
N VAL A 263 -8.02 -8.97 -16.10
CA VAL A 263 -8.71 -9.23 -14.81
C VAL A 263 -10.20 -8.94 -14.93
N ILE A 264 -10.59 -7.79 -15.48
CA ILE A 264 -12.00 -7.41 -15.65
C ILE A 264 -12.73 -8.47 -16.46
N LEU A 265 -12.15 -8.88 -17.60
CA LEU A 265 -12.73 -9.91 -18.45
C LEU A 265 -12.87 -11.26 -17.74
N ARG A 266 -11.91 -11.63 -16.87
CA ARG A 266 -11.94 -12.88 -16.11
C ARG A 266 -12.99 -12.84 -14.99
N LEU A 267 -13.13 -11.71 -14.30
CA LEU A 267 -14.13 -11.52 -13.24
C LEU A 267 -15.55 -11.51 -13.81
N GLU A 268 -15.79 -10.82 -14.93
CA GLU A 268 -17.12 -10.70 -15.54
C GLU A 268 -17.61 -12.00 -16.21
N ALA A 269 -16.70 -12.83 -16.72
CA ALA A 269 -17.05 -13.98 -17.57
C ALA A 269 -17.27 -15.31 -16.82
N ARG A 270 -17.07 -15.35 -15.50
CA ARG A 270 -16.85 -16.63 -14.78
C ARG A 270 -17.76 -16.81 -13.55
N PRO A 271 -18.76 -17.70 -13.60
CA PRO A 271 -19.63 -17.99 -12.46
C PRO A 271 -18.89 -18.46 -11.21
N GLU A 272 -17.75 -19.14 -11.36
CA GLU A 272 -16.93 -19.62 -10.25
C GLU A 272 -16.33 -18.50 -9.41
N VAL A 273 -16.02 -17.35 -10.01
CA VAL A 273 -15.51 -16.17 -9.32
C VAL A 273 -16.58 -15.62 -8.38
N LEU A 274 -17.79 -15.38 -8.90
CA LEU A 274 -18.91 -14.85 -8.13
C LEU A 274 -19.28 -15.80 -6.97
N ALA A 275 -19.34 -17.11 -7.24
CA ALA A 275 -19.65 -18.10 -6.22
C ALA A 275 -18.59 -18.14 -5.10
N PHE A 276 -17.31 -17.97 -5.45
CA PHE A 276 -16.24 -17.88 -4.46
C PHE A 276 -16.32 -16.57 -3.66
N THR A 277 -16.54 -15.43 -4.32
CA THR A 277 -16.71 -14.14 -3.66
C THR A 277 -17.88 -14.17 -2.67
N GLU A 278 -19.02 -14.77 -3.02
CA GLU A 278 -20.15 -14.94 -2.08
C GLU A 278 -19.76 -15.76 -0.84
N LYS A 279 -19.05 -16.87 -1.02
CA LYS A 279 -18.53 -17.68 0.10
C LYS A 279 -17.57 -16.88 0.98
N PHE A 280 -16.66 -16.14 0.36
CA PHE A 280 -15.70 -15.30 1.06
C PHE A 280 -16.41 -14.21 1.87
N LEU A 281 -17.37 -13.49 1.28
CA LEU A 281 -18.15 -12.47 1.98
C LEU A 281 -18.96 -13.05 3.14
N ALA A 282 -19.53 -14.25 2.98
CA ALA A 282 -20.22 -14.94 4.07
C ALA A 282 -19.26 -15.31 5.20
N ALA A 283 -18.08 -15.85 4.88
CA ALA A 283 -17.09 -16.30 5.84
C ALA A 283 -16.40 -15.15 6.61
N THR A 284 -16.29 -13.97 5.97
CA THR A 284 -15.67 -12.76 6.55
C THR A 284 -16.69 -11.82 7.20
N ASN A 285 -17.99 -12.15 7.19
CA ASN A 285 -19.04 -11.22 7.59
C ASN A 285 -18.90 -9.87 6.85
N ASN A 286 -18.89 -9.94 5.52
CA ASN A 286 -18.68 -8.82 4.61
C ASN A 286 -17.35 -8.08 4.88
N GLN A 287 -16.22 -8.80 4.77
CA GLN A 287 -14.86 -8.25 4.87
C GLN A 287 -14.57 -7.59 6.23
N SER A 288 -15.16 -8.15 7.28
CA SER A 288 -14.91 -7.73 8.65
C SER A 288 -13.74 -8.52 9.23
N ILE A 289 -13.03 -7.91 10.17
CA ILE A 289 -11.97 -8.58 10.91
C ILE A 289 -12.47 -9.89 11.53
N GLY A 290 -11.78 -10.97 11.21
CA GLY A 290 -12.14 -12.32 11.62
C GLY A 290 -11.05 -13.33 11.24
N PRO A 291 -11.25 -14.64 11.51
CA PRO A 291 -10.23 -15.66 11.27
C PRO A 291 -9.69 -15.68 9.85
N VAL A 292 -10.57 -15.53 8.85
CA VAL A 292 -10.21 -15.51 7.42
C VAL A 292 -9.32 -14.33 7.09
N GLU A 293 -9.71 -13.10 7.43
CA GLU A 293 -8.89 -11.91 7.14
C GLU A 293 -7.58 -11.91 7.96
N LEU A 294 -7.59 -12.45 9.18
CA LEU A 294 -6.38 -12.51 10.00
C LEU A 294 -5.37 -13.54 9.49
N ASN A 295 -5.82 -14.64 8.85
CA ASN A 295 -4.95 -15.77 8.47
C ASN A 295 -5.31 -16.28 7.06
N TYR A 296 -5.46 -15.37 6.10
CA TYR A 296 -5.98 -15.67 4.78
C TYR A 296 -5.30 -16.86 4.11
N GLY A 297 -3.95 -16.89 4.12
CA GLY A 297 -3.19 -17.98 3.50
C GLY A 297 -3.48 -19.37 4.06
N GLU A 298 -3.90 -19.48 5.33
CA GLU A 298 -4.27 -20.74 5.98
C GLU A 298 -5.77 -21.07 5.88
N GLU A 299 -6.62 -20.04 5.84
CA GLU A 299 -8.07 -20.18 5.86
C GLU A 299 -8.68 -20.34 4.47
N VAL A 300 -8.08 -19.74 3.44
CA VAL A 300 -8.63 -19.75 2.06
C VAL A 300 -8.87 -21.16 1.49
N PRO A 301 -8.02 -22.18 1.73
CA PRO A 301 -8.28 -23.53 1.20
C PRO A 301 -9.54 -24.16 1.80
N LYS A 302 -10.00 -23.72 2.97
CA LYS A 302 -11.21 -24.23 3.62
C LYS A 302 -12.49 -23.74 2.92
N LEU A 303 -12.42 -22.65 2.15
CA LEU A 303 -13.56 -22.12 1.38
C LEU A 303 -13.81 -22.92 0.08
N TYR A 304 -12.83 -23.72 -0.34
CA TYR A 304 -12.89 -24.60 -1.51
C TYR A 304 -13.44 -26.00 -1.22
N ASN A 305 -13.48 -26.41 0.06
CA ASN A 305 -13.96 -27.71 0.52
C ASN A 305 -15.38 -27.62 1.10
#